data_AF-A0A9Q1KUH9-F1
#
_entry.id   AF-A0A9Q1KUH9-F1
#
_cell.length_a   1.000
_cell.length_b   1.000
_cell.length_c   1.000
_cell.angle_alpha   90.00
_cell.angle_beta   90.00
_cell.angle_gamma   90.00
#
_symmetry.space_group_name_H-M   'P 1'
#
loop_
_entity.id
_entity.type
_entity.pdbx_description
1 polymer ?
#
loop_
_entity_poly.entity_id
_entity_poly.type
_entity_poly.pdbx_seq_one_letter_code
_entity_poly.pdbx_strand_id
1 'polypeptide(L)'
;MAPLVKNVGILAMAIYFPPSCVQQEALEVYDGISKGKYTIGLGQDCMAFCTEVEDIISMSLTAVNSLLEKYQIDPKQIGRLEVGSETILDKSKSIKTFLMQIFEEHGNTDIEGVDSTNACYGGTAALFNCVNWVESNSWDGRYGLVVCTDSAVYAEGPARPTGGAAAIAMLVGPDAPIAFESKLRASHMAHAYDFYKPNLASEYPVVDGKLSQTCYLMAVDSCYKHFCSKYEKFEGKQFSINDTDYVVFHSPYNKLVQKSFARLMYNDFLRNARLSSSSSFGPLIPEWKAGNRVIMFSYGSGFTATMFSLRLNEGQHPFSLSNIAAVINVADKLESRHEFPPEKFVETLKLMEQRYGANDFVTSKDTSLLAPGTYYLTEVDSLYRRFYAKKPGSAARENGSLANGH
;
A
#
# COMPACT_ATOMS: atom_id res chain seq x y z
N MET A 1 30.48 -9.04 19.22
CA MET A 1 29.18 -8.48 19.63
C MET A 1 28.44 -8.13 18.35
N ALA A 2 27.20 -8.60 18.18
CA ALA A 2 26.36 -8.10 17.10
C ALA A 2 26.21 -6.58 17.26
N PRO A 3 26.29 -5.78 16.18
CA PRO A 3 26.07 -4.34 16.27
C PRO A 3 24.70 -4.07 16.89
N LEU A 4 24.63 -3.09 17.78
CA LEU A 4 23.39 -2.70 18.44
C LEU A 4 22.47 -2.07 17.41
N VAL A 5 21.54 -2.85 16.86
CA VAL A 5 20.54 -2.39 15.90
C VAL A 5 19.64 -1.35 16.59
N LYS A 6 19.60 -0.14 16.06
CA LYS A 6 18.82 0.99 16.59
C LYS A 6 17.96 1.59 15.50
N ASN A 7 16.85 2.19 15.91
CA ASN A 7 15.97 2.98 15.04
C ASN A 7 15.58 2.23 13.76
N VAL A 8 15.22 0.95 13.88
CA VAL A 8 14.76 0.16 12.73
C VAL A 8 13.47 0.74 12.20
N GLY A 9 13.41 0.90 10.88
CA GLY A 9 12.19 1.34 10.21
C GLY A 9 12.39 1.58 8.73
N ILE A 10 11.60 2.48 8.17
CA ILE A 10 11.54 2.71 6.72
C ILE A 10 12.66 3.70 6.33
N LEU A 11 13.58 3.22 5.50
CA LEU A 11 14.72 3.96 4.96
C LEU A 11 14.37 4.72 3.68
N ALA A 12 13.61 4.06 2.80
CA ALA A 12 13.29 4.54 1.46
C ALA A 12 11.91 4.06 1.04
N MET A 13 11.24 4.80 0.17
CA MET A 13 9.92 4.45 -0.35
C MET A 13 9.78 4.82 -1.82
N ALA A 14 9.10 3.97 -2.57
CA ALA A 14 8.63 4.29 -3.92
C ALA A 14 7.17 3.87 -4.06
N ILE A 15 6.41 4.62 -4.87
CA ILE A 15 5.02 4.34 -5.19
C ILE A 15 4.83 4.23 -6.70
N TYR A 16 3.98 3.32 -7.11
CA TYR A 16 3.41 3.25 -8.44
C TYR A 16 1.88 3.19 -8.34
N PHE A 17 1.19 3.91 -9.20
CA PHE A 17 -0.23 3.73 -9.48
C PHE A 17 -0.44 3.87 -10.99
N PRO A 18 -1.41 3.16 -11.59
CA PRO A 18 -1.71 3.29 -13.01
C PRO A 18 -2.02 4.74 -13.37
N PRO A 19 -1.53 5.24 -14.52
CA PRO A 19 -1.83 6.60 -14.94
C PRO A 19 -3.29 6.73 -15.42
N SER A 20 -3.93 5.64 -15.82
CA SER A 20 -5.35 5.60 -16.20
C SER A 20 -6.26 5.84 -15.01
N CYS A 21 -7.16 6.83 -15.12
CA CYS A 21 -8.09 7.16 -14.04
C CYS A 21 -9.45 7.67 -14.54
N VAL A 22 -10.47 7.61 -13.69
CA VAL A 22 -11.82 8.14 -13.96
C VAL A 22 -12.19 9.15 -12.87
N GLN A 23 -12.81 10.28 -13.25
CA GLN A 23 -13.30 11.28 -12.29
C GLN A 23 -14.58 10.82 -11.63
N GLN A 24 -14.68 11.00 -10.32
CA GLN A 24 -15.84 10.59 -9.54
C GLN A 24 -17.08 11.43 -9.87
N GLU A 25 -16.92 12.73 -10.15
CA GLU A 25 -18.06 13.57 -10.60
C GLU A 25 -18.63 13.09 -11.94
N ALA A 26 -17.77 12.68 -12.89
CA ALA A 26 -18.22 12.11 -14.15
C ALA A 26 -18.91 10.75 -13.94
N LEU A 27 -18.37 9.92 -13.04
CA LEU A 27 -18.95 8.63 -12.70
C LEU A 27 -20.31 8.76 -12.00
N GLU A 28 -20.52 9.81 -11.18
CA GLU A 28 -21.84 10.12 -10.59
C GLU A 28 -22.90 10.35 -11.68
N VAL A 29 -22.55 11.11 -12.72
CA VAL A 29 -23.46 11.37 -13.85
C VAL A 29 -23.75 10.08 -14.62
N TYR A 30 -22.72 9.29 -14.92
CA TYR A 30 -22.83 8.03 -15.65
C TYR A 30 -23.72 7.01 -14.92
N ASP A 31 -23.54 6.86 -13.62
CA ASP A 31 -24.32 5.92 -12.79
C ASP A 31 -25.76 6.40 -12.52
N GLY A 32 -26.14 7.61 -12.97
CA GLY A 32 -27.47 8.17 -12.76
C GLY A 32 -27.80 8.46 -11.29
N ILE A 33 -26.79 8.79 -10.48
CA ILE A 33 -26.93 9.05 -9.04
C ILE A 33 -26.89 10.54 -8.70
N SER A 34 -27.26 10.89 -7.47
CA SER A 34 -27.24 12.27 -7.01
C SER A 34 -25.83 12.86 -6.95
N LYS A 35 -25.67 14.09 -7.45
CA LYS A 35 -24.44 14.88 -7.32
C LYS A 35 -23.93 14.90 -5.87
N GLY A 36 -22.63 14.69 -5.69
CA GLY A 36 -21.99 14.71 -4.38
C GLY A 36 -22.00 13.36 -3.66
N LYS A 37 -22.65 12.31 -4.18
CA LYS A 37 -22.71 11.03 -3.47
C LYS A 37 -21.33 10.36 -3.36
N TYR A 38 -20.49 10.47 -4.39
CA TYR A 38 -19.12 9.96 -4.39
C TYR A 38 -18.15 11.05 -3.92
N THR A 39 -18.22 12.23 -4.50
CA THR A 39 -17.30 13.35 -4.20
C THR A 39 -17.42 13.90 -2.78
N ILE A 40 -18.62 13.91 -2.19
CA ILE A 40 -18.86 14.40 -0.81
C ILE A 40 -19.17 13.24 0.14
N GLY A 41 -20.06 12.33 -0.28
CA GLY A 41 -20.52 11.20 0.52
C GLY A 41 -19.39 10.23 0.84
N LEU A 42 -18.62 9.83 -0.17
CA LEU A 42 -17.39 9.03 0.01
C LEU A 42 -16.16 9.92 0.24
N GLY A 43 -16.17 11.14 -0.27
CA GLY A 43 -15.01 12.04 -0.24
C GLY A 43 -13.94 11.59 -1.24
N GLN A 44 -14.33 11.23 -2.45
CA GLN A 44 -13.44 10.70 -3.48
C GLN A 44 -13.51 11.57 -4.73
N ASP A 45 -12.37 12.00 -5.25
CA ASP A 45 -12.33 12.88 -6.43
C ASP A 45 -12.06 12.09 -7.72
N CYS A 46 -11.15 11.12 -7.65
CA CYS A 46 -10.67 10.39 -8.82
C CYS A 46 -10.25 8.97 -8.44
N MET A 47 -10.44 8.02 -9.34
CA MET A 47 -10.12 6.60 -9.14
C MET A 47 -9.18 6.08 -10.23
N ALA A 48 -7.98 5.66 -9.85
CA ALA A 48 -7.03 4.99 -10.75
C ALA A 48 -7.38 3.51 -10.91
N PHE A 49 -7.16 2.95 -12.10
CA PHE A 49 -7.47 1.55 -12.38
C PHE A 49 -6.44 0.95 -13.36
N CYS A 50 -6.17 -0.36 -13.21
CA CYS A 50 -5.34 -1.08 -14.17
C CYS A 50 -6.09 -1.29 -15.49
N THR A 51 -5.40 -1.08 -16.60
CA THR A 51 -5.82 -1.59 -17.92
C THR A 51 -5.30 -3.01 -18.13
N GLU A 52 -5.60 -3.65 -19.27
CA GLU A 52 -5.15 -5.04 -19.51
C GLU A 52 -3.63 -5.24 -19.58
N VAL A 53 -2.86 -4.15 -19.70
CA VAL A 53 -1.40 -4.18 -19.70
C VAL A 53 -0.80 -4.06 -18.30
N GLU A 54 -1.59 -3.83 -17.25
CA GLU A 54 -1.12 -3.66 -15.87
C GLU A 54 -1.76 -4.67 -14.91
N ASP A 55 -0.98 -5.18 -13.98
CA ASP A 55 -1.46 -6.01 -12.87
C ASP A 55 -0.59 -5.80 -11.61
N ILE A 56 -0.93 -6.48 -10.52
CA ILE A 56 -0.18 -6.37 -9.26
C ILE A 56 1.30 -6.76 -9.39
N ILE A 57 1.67 -7.62 -10.34
CA ILE A 57 3.07 -7.98 -10.57
C ILE A 57 3.77 -6.85 -11.29
N SER A 58 3.18 -6.33 -12.37
CA SER A 58 3.79 -5.24 -13.15
C SER A 58 3.92 -3.96 -12.33
N MET A 59 2.92 -3.63 -11.50
CA MET A 59 2.99 -2.53 -10.54
C MET A 59 4.11 -2.74 -9.52
N SER A 60 4.24 -3.96 -8.97
CA SER A 60 5.28 -4.30 -8.00
C SER A 60 6.68 -4.25 -8.58
N LEU A 61 6.89 -4.84 -9.78
CA LEU A 61 8.16 -4.76 -10.51
C LEU A 61 8.55 -3.30 -10.75
N THR A 62 7.59 -2.46 -11.15
CA THR A 62 7.81 -1.03 -11.38
C THR A 62 8.19 -0.28 -10.11
N ALA A 63 7.47 -0.51 -9.00
CA ALA A 63 7.76 0.13 -7.72
C ALA A 63 9.11 -0.28 -7.15
N VAL A 64 9.44 -1.58 -7.19
CA VAL A 64 10.73 -2.12 -6.71
C VAL A 64 11.88 -1.60 -7.55
N ASN A 65 11.77 -1.70 -8.88
CA ASN A 65 12.82 -1.21 -9.78
C ASN A 65 13.04 0.30 -9.61
N SER A 66 11.96 1.09 -9.50
CA SER A 66 12.08 2.53 -9.24
C SER A 66 12.73 2.83 -7.89
N LEU A 67 12.50 2.02 -6.85
CA LEU A 67 13.16 2.20 -5.56
C LEU A 67 14.65 1.93 -5.67
N LEU A 68 15.02 0.77 -6.23
CA LEU A 68 16.42 0.35 -6.35
C LEU A 68 17.23 1.35 -7.19
N GLU A 69 16.70 1.78 -8.35
CA GLU A 69 17.37 2.73 -9.23
C GLU A 69 17.52 4.12 -8.59
N LYS A 70 16.44 4.70 -8.04
CA LYS A 70 16.45 6.09 -7.55
C LYS A 70 17.21 6.28 -6.25
N TYR A 71 17.25 5.25 -5.40
CA TYR A 71 18.05 5.26 -4.17
C TYR A 71 19.43 4.62 -4.35
N GLN A 72 19.76 4.14 -5.55
CA GLN A 72 21.04 3.49 -5.88
C GLN A 72 21.35 2.30 -4.95
N ILE A 73 20.34 1.48 -4.71
CA ILE A 73 20.47 0.28 -3.86
C ILE A 73 20.96 -0.87 -4.73
N ASP A 74 22.12 -1.43 -4.39
CA ASP A 74 22.59 -2.68 -4.99
C ASP A 74 21.60 -3.82 -4.66
N PRO A 75 21.00 -4.49 -5.66
CA PRO A 75 20.08 -5.60 -5.42
C PRO A 75 20.66 -6.73 -4.58
N LYS A 76 21.99 -6.88 -4.51
CA LYS A 76 22.67 -7.84 -3.63
C LYS A 76 22.57 -7.49 -2.13
N GLN A 77 22.22 -6.25 -1.80
CA GLN A 77 22.02 -5.77 -0.42
C GLN A 77 20.60 -6.04 0.10
N ILE A 78 19.75 -6.75 -0.65
CA ILE A 78 18.44 -7.20 -0.15
C ILE A 78 18.60 -8.62 0.42
N GLY A 79 18.27 -8.81 1.70
CA GLY A 79 18.32 -10.11 2.39
C GLY A 79 16.94 -10.67 2.73
N ARG A 80 15.90 -9.83 2.71
CA ARG A 80 14.52 -10.24 2.88
C ARG A 80 13.59 -9.45 1.97
N LEU A 81 12.67 -10.14 1.30
CA LEU A 81 11.63 -9.56 0.45
C LEU A 81 10.30 -10.20 0.81
N GLU A 82 9.35 -9.39 1.27
CA GLU A 82 7.98 -9.81 1.58
C GLU A 82 6.95 -8.95 0.84
N VAL A 83 5.84 -9.58 0.46
CA VAL A 83 4.74 -8.91 -0.23
C VAL A 83 3.48 -8.97 0.62
N GLY A 84 2.78 -7.85 0.76
CA GLY A 84 1.43 -7.79 1.27
C GLY A 84 0.44 -7.56 0.14
N SER A 85 -0.51 -8.47 -0.04
CA SER A 85 -1.57 -8.35 -1.03
C SER A 85 -2.79 -9.18 -0.65
N GLU A 86 -3.95 -8.77 -1.12
CA GLU A 86 -5.20 -9.54 -1.14
C GLU A 86 -5.71 -9.82 -2.56
N THR A 87 -5.03 -9.34 -3.60
CA THR A 87 -5.26 -9.73 -4.99
C THR A 87 -4.52 -11.04 -5.27
N ILE A 88 -5.26 -12.14 -5.38
CA ILE A 88 -4.69 -13.49 -5.61
C ILE A 88 -4.65 -13.75 -7.12
N LEU A 89 -3.45 -13.92 -7.67
CA LEU A 89 -3.24 -14.40 -9.05
C LEU A 89 -3.04 -15.92 -9.12
N ASP A 90 -2.35 -16.50 -8.15
CA ASP A 90 -2.11 -17.94 -8.03
C ASP A 90 -2.31 -18.36 -6.57
N LYS A 91 -2.83 -19.57 -6.36
CA LYS A 91 -3.18 -20.09 -5.03
C LYS A 91 -2.00 -20.68 -4.27
N SER A 92 -0.85 -20.83 -4.92
CA SER A 92 0.37 -21.42 -4.37
C SER A 92 1.60 -20.57 -4.68
N LYS A 93 1.76 -20.09 -5.91
CA LYS A 93 2.91 -19.28 -6.34
C LYS A 93 2.73 -17.84 -5.84
N SER A 94 3.61 -17.42 -4.96
CA SER A 94 3.58 -16.07 -4.38
C SER A 94 4.02 -14.98 -5.36
N ILE A 95 3.50 -13.77 -5.19
CA ILE A 95 3.95 -12.54 -5.86
C ILE A 95 5.45 -12.34 -5.61
N LYS A 96 5.93 -12.61 -4.38
CA LYS A 96 7.36 -12.56 -4.03
C LYS A 96 8.22 -13.32 -5.04
N THR A 97 7.80 -14.50 -5.49
CA THR A 97 8.58 -15.30 -6.46
C THR A 97 8.58 -14.73 -7.87
N PHE A 98 7.59 -13.93 -8.26
CA PHE A 98 7.67 -13.17 -9.51
C PHE A 98 8.73 -12.07 -9.42
N LEU A 99 8.83 -11.40 -8.27
CA LEU A 99 9.79 -10.31 -8.05
C LEU A 99 11.25 -10.78 -7.97
N MET A 100 11.48 -12.07 -7.72
CA MET A 100 12.83 -12.65 -7.72
C MET A 100 13.54 -12.51 -9.07
N GLN A 101 12.81 -12.38 -10.19
CA GLN A 101 13.38 -12.10 -11.51
C GLN A 101 14.31 -10.87 -11.50
N ILE A 102 14.02 -9.83 -10.70
CA ILE A 102 14.90 -8.66 -10.55
C ILE A 102 16.24 -9.05 -9.91
N PHE A 103 16.24 -9.95 -8.94
CA PHE A 103 17.41 -10.28 -8.12
C PHE A 103 18.25 -11.42 -8.73
N GLU A 104 17.61 -12.31 -9.49
CA GLU A 104 18.24 -13.40 -10.24
C GLU A 104 19.26 -12.86 -11.26
N GLU A 105 18.94 -11.76 -11.95
CA GLU A 105 19.86 -11.08 -12.88
C GLU A 105 21.17 -10.60 -12.20
N HIS A 106 21.09 -10.33 -10.90
CA HIS A 106 22.25 -9.91 -10.09
C HIS A 106 22.88 -11.07 -9.30
N GLY A 107 22.39 -12.29 -9.46
CA GLY A 107 22.87 -13.48 -8.74
C GLY A 107 22.55 -13.48 -7.24
N ASN A 108 21.55 -12.72 -6.79
CA ASN A 108 21.11 -12.70 -5.39
C ASN A 108 19.84 -13.54 -5.22
N THR A 109 19.99 -14.80 -4.84
CA THR A 109 18.86 -15.74 -4.66
C THR A 109 18.59 -16.08 -3.19
N ASP A 110 19.53 -15.77 -2.30
CA ASP A 110 19.39 -16.00 -0.85
C ASP A 110 18.66 -14.82 -0.20
N ILE A 111 17.33 -14.79 -0.39
CA ILE A 111 16.44 -13.72 0.08
C ILE A 111 15.21 -14.32 0.79
N GLU A 112 15.12 -14.14 2.10
CA GLU A 112 13.98 -14.60 2.91
C GLU A 112 12.65 -13.92 2.53
N GLY A 113 11.54 -14.44 3.06
CA GLY A 113 10.20 -13.83 2.95
C GLY A 113 9.33 -14.42 1.85
N VAL A 114 8.02 -14.23 1.98
CA VAL A 114 6.95 -14.69 1.07
C VAL A 114 5.80 -13.67 1.11
N ASP A 115 4.61 -14.06 0.65
CA ASP A 115 3.42 -13.21 0.72
C ASP A 115 2.75 -13.33 2.10
N SER A 116 2.21 -12.21 2.60
CA SER A 116 1.39 -12.11 3.81
C SER A 116 0.00 -11.59 3.45
N THR A 117 -1.05 -12.31 3.86
CA THR A 117 -2.42 -12.01 3.43
C THR A 117 -3.39 -11.98 4.61
N ASN A 118 -4.10 -10.85 4.75
CA ASN A 118 -5.43 -10.75 5.37
C ASN A 118 -6.05 -9.42 4.91
N ALA A 119 -6.80 -9.44 3.79
CA ALA A 119 -7.35 -8.23 3.18
C ALA A 119 -6.29 -7.10 3.09
N CYS A 120 -6.70 -5.85 3.25
CA CYS A 120 -5.82 -4.66 3.30
C CYS A 120 -4.71 -4.68 4.38
N TYR A 121 -4.68 -5.65 5.31
CA TYR A 121 -3.69 -5.69 6.40
C TYR A 121 -2.35 -6.35 5.99
N GLY A 122 -2.32 -7.10 4.89
CA GLY A 122 -1.15 -7.90 4.47
C GLY A 122 0.15 -7.11 4.41
N GLY A 123 0.10 -5.87 3.91
CA GLY A 123 1.28 -4.98 3.84
C GLY A 123 1.84 -4.60 5.21
N THR A 124 0.97 -4.41 6.22
CA THR A 124 1.41 -4.12 7.59
C THR A 124 2.02 -5.36 8.25
N ALA A 125 1.49 -6.55 7.96
CA ALA A 125 2.08 -7.80 8.43
C ALA A 125 3.49 -8.00 7.87
N ALA A 126 3.66 -7.84 6.54
CA ALA A 126 4.96 -7.90 5.88
C ALA A 126 5.96 -6.86 6.44
N LEU A 127 5.48 -5.63 6.69
CA LEU A 127 6.30 -4.58 7.29
C LEU A 127 6.78 -4.95 8.70
N PHE A 128 5.91 -5.46 9.56
CA PHE A 128 6.30 -5.93 10.89
C PHE A 128 7.26 -7.11 10.82
N ASN A 129 7.05 -8.06 9.90
CA ASN A 129 7.95 -9.19 9.73
C ASN A 129 9.36 -8.74 9.33
N CYS A 130 9.49 -7.79 8.40
CA CYS A 130 10.78 -7.22 8.01
C CYS A 130 11.45 -6.45 9.16
N VAL A 131 10.71 -5.62 9.91
CA VAL A 131 11.25 -4.92 11.09
C VAL A 131 11.75 -5.92 12.13
N ASN A 132 10.94 -6.93 12.47
CA ASN A 132 11.32 -7.96 13.42
C ASN A 132 12.53 -8.78 12.93
N TRP A 133 12.64 -9.04 11.62
CA TRP A 133 13.77 -9.75 11.02
C TRP A 133 15.06 -8.94 11.15
N VAL A 134 15.05 -7.63 10.87
CA VAL A 134 16.22 -6.74 11.08
C VAL A 134 16.64 -6.71 12.55
N GLU A 135 15.68 -6.76 13.48
CA GLU A 135 15.95 -6.81 14.93
C GLU A 135 16.37 -8.21 15.44
N SER A 136 16.34 -9.24 14.61
CA SER A 136 16.53 -10.64 15.02
C SER A 136 18.00 -11.08 15.01
N ASN A 137 18.28 -12.21 15.69
CA ASN A 137 19.59 -12.86 15.63
C ASN A 137 19.91 -13.49 14.27
N SER A 138 18.91 -13.68 13.39
CA SER A 138 19.11 -14.19 12.03
C SER A 138 19.36 -13.08 11.01
N TRP A 139 19.37 -11.81 11.43
CA TRP A 139 19.71 -10.71 10.55
C TRP A 139 21.16 -10.83 10.06
N ASP A 140 21.34 -10.73 8.75
CA ASP A 140 22.62 -10.90 8.06
C ASP A 140 23.29 -9.57 7.68
N GLY A 141 22.72 -8.45 8.12
CA GLY A 141 23.20 -7.09 7.84
C GLY A 141 22.62 -6.45 6.57
N ARG A 142 21.85 -7.18 5.77
CA ARG A 142 21.22 -6.68 4.53
C ARG A 142 19.87 -6.00 4.81
N TYR A 143 19.34 -5.28 3.81
CA TYR A 143 18.05 -4.62 3.92
C TYR A 143 16.88 -5.60 3.79
N GLY A 144 15.79 -5.27 4.48
CA GLY A 144 14.47 -5.80 4.18
C GLY A 144 13.81 -4.96 3.10
N LEU A 145 13.01 -5.58 2.23
CA LEU A 145 12.20 -4.92 1.22
C LEU A 145 10.75 -5.40 1.37
N VAL A 146 9.83 -4.47 1.54
CA VAL A 146 8.40 -4.74 1.68
C VAL A 146 7.69 -4.18 0.47
N VAL A 147 6.81 -4.97 -0.15
CA VAL A 147 5.97 -4.52 -1.26
C VAL A 147 4.50 -4.67 -0.86
N CYS A 148 3.74 -3.59 -0.84
CA CYS A 148 2.29 -3.61 -0.71
C CYS A 148 1.70 -3.41 -2.10
N THR A 149 0.93 -4.35 -2.64
CA THR A 149 0.35 -4.23 -3.98
C THR A 149 -1.07 -4.76 -4.01
N ASP A 150 -1.99 -4.00 -4.59
CA ASP A 150 -3.36 -4.46 -4.79
C ASP A 150 -4.00 -3.73 -5.97
N SER A 151 -4.93 -4.43 -6.61
CA SER A 151 -5.92 -3.85 -7.53
C SER A 151 -7.30 -4.18 -6.97
N ALA A 152 -7.98 -3.16 -6.45
CA ALA A 152 -9.31 -3.27 -5.87
C ALA A 152 -10.35 -2.99 -6.96
N VAL A 153 -10.94 -4.06 -7.48
CA VAL A 153 -11.98 -4.02 -8.49
C VAL A 153 -13.29 -4.55 -7.91
N TYR A 154 -14.40 -3.89 -8.21
CA TYR A 154 -15.72 -4.22 -7.67
C TYR A 154 -16.75 -4.36 -8.78
N ALA A 155 -17.71 -5.24 -8.54
CA ALA A 155 -18.85 -5.47 -9.42
C ALA A 155 -19.66 -4.18 -9.61
N GLU A 156 -20.59 -4.23 -10.56
CA GLU A 156 -21.62 -3.20 -10.66
C GLU A 156 -22.35 -2.98 -9.34
N GLY A 157 -22.56 -1.71 -9.00
CA GLY A 157 -23.26 -1.31 -7.80
C GLY A 157 -22.43 -0.39 -6.90
N PRO A 158 -22.84 -0.23 -5.63
CA PRO A 158 -22.42 0.87 -4.78
C PRO A 158 -20.95 0.79 -4.30
N ALA A 159 -20.27 -0.34 -4.51
CA ALA A 159 -18.86 -0.51 -4.16
C ALA A 159 -17.89 -0.16 -5.31
N ARG A 160 -18.35 -0.15 -6.58
CA ARG A 160 -17.55 0.27 -7.75
C ARG A 160 -16.75 1.56 -7.56
N PRO A 161 -17.33 2.67 -7.03
CA PRO A 161 -16.61 3.93 -6.86
C PRO A 161 -15.56 3.92 -5.73
N THR A 162 -15.39 2.80 -5.00
CA THR A 162 -14.37 2.65 -3.94
C THR A 162 -13.18 1.79 -4.39
N GLY A 163 -13.04 1.52 -5.69
CA GLY A 163 -11.90 0.83 -6.26
C GLY A 163 -10.61 1.66 -6.24
N GLY A 164 -9.54 1.08 -6.77
CA GLY A 164 -8.23 1.71 -6.84
C GLY A 164 -7.13 0.69 -7.10
N ALA A 165 -5.98 1.13 -7.60
CA ALA A 165 -4.84 0.24 -7.80
C ALA A 165 -3.53 0.98 -7.53
N ALA A 166 -2.61 0.33 -6.80
CA ALA A 166 -1.28 0.85 -6.54
C ALA A 166 -0.33 -0.25 -6.05
N ALA A 167 0.96 0.02 -6.15
CA ALA A 167 2.01 -0.68 -5.42
C ALA A 167 2.94 0.30 -4.69
N ILE A 168 3.35 -0.04 -3.48
CA ILE A 168 4.33 0.70 -2.68
C ILE A 168 5.46 -0.26 -2.32
N ALA A 169 6.70 0.15 -2.59
CA ALA A 169 7.90 -0.52 -2.11
C ALA A 169 8.51 0.28 -0.95
N MET A 170 8.89 -0.39 0.13
CA MET A 170 9.52 0.20 1.32
C MET A 170 10.80 -0.55 1.66
N LEU A 171 11.92 0.16 1.73
CA LEU A 171 13.19 -0.39 2.21
C LEU A 171 13.24 -0.28 3.74
N VAL A 172 13.61 -1.36 4.41
CA VAL A 172 13.63 -1.47 5.88
C VAL A 172 15.05 -1.76 6.36
N GLY A 173 15.49 -1.02 7.37
CA GLY A 173 16.81 -1.21 7.99
C GLY A 173 17.02 -0.34 9.23
N PRO A 174 18.21 -0.39 9.85
CA PRO A 174 18.56 0.43 11.02
C PRO A 174 18.74 1.91 10.66
N ASP A 175 18.75 2.77 11.68
CA ASP A 175 19.02 4.21 11.55
C ASP A 175 18.07 4.94 10.58
N ALA A 176 16.80 4.51 10.58
CA ALA A 176 15.81 4.99 9.64
C ALA A 176 15.32 6.43 9.93
N PRO A 177 15.05 7.24 8.88
CA PRO A 177 14.34 8.52 9.02
C PRO A 177 12.88 8.32 9.49
N ILE A 178 12.31 7.14 9.32
CA ILE A 178 10.97 6.78 9.81
C ILE A 178 11.11 5.54 10.69
N ALA A 179 11.45 5.74 11.96
CA ALA A 179 11.77 4.65 12.90
C ALA A 179 10.52 4.15 13.63
N PHE A 180 10.45 2.85 13.92
CA PHE A 180 9.38 2.28 14.74
C PHE A 180 9.59 2.60 16.22
N GLU A 181 8.52 3.01 16.89
CA GLU A 181 8.48 3.01 18.35
C GLU A 181 8.00 1.63 18.81
N SER A 182 8.89 0.62 18.81
CA SER A 182 8.54 -0.81 18.80
C SER A 182 7.56 -1.25 19.90
N LYS A 183 7.54 -0.56 21.05
CA LYS A 183 6.65 -0.84 22.19
C LYS A 183 5.27 -0.17 22.08
N LEU A 184 5.14 0.88 21.27
CA LEU A 184 3.91 1.63 21.01
C LEU A 184 3.20 1.07 19.79
N ARG A 185 2.69 -0.16 19.93
CA ARG A 185 1.86 -0.85 18.94
C ARG A 185 0.78 -1.67 19.61
N ALA A 186 -0.42 -1.73 19.07
CA ALA A 186 -1.56 -2.40 19.66
C ALA A 186 -2.51 -2.95 18.59
N SER A 187 -2.86 -4.22 18.70
CA SER A 187 -3.60 -4.95 17.67
C SER A 187 -4.95 -5.42 18.19
N HIS A 188 -5.91 -5.56 17.28
CA HIS A 188 -7.19 -6.22 17.49
C HIS A 188 -7.50 -7.13 16.31
N MET A 189 -7.71 -8.41 16.58
CA MET A 189 -8.05 -9.41 15.58
C MET A 189 -9.28 -10.16 16.07
N ALA A 190 -10.23 -10.41 15.18
CA ALA A 190 -11.48 -11.11 15.50
C ALA A 190 -11.97 -11.87 14.27
N HIS A 191 -12.82 -12.87 14.47
CA HIS A 191 -13.52 -13.52 13.38
C HIS A 191 -14.78 -12.72 13.00
N ALA A 192 -14.86 -12.27 11.76
CA ALA A 192 -15.97 -11.51 11.19
C ALA A 192 -16.17 -11.84 9.70
N TYR A 193 -17.40 -11.67 9.21
CA TYR A 193 -17.76 -11.77 7.80
C TYR A 193 -18.24 -10.42 7.27
N ASP A 194 -17.45 -9.38 7.52
CA ASP A 194 -17.76 -8.01 7.11
C ASP A 194 -17.44 -7.76 5.64
N PHE A 195 -16.30 -8.25 5.17
CA PHE A 195 -15.88 -8.27 3.77
C PHE A 195 -14.94 -9.46 3.54
N TYR A 196 -15.22 -10.25 2.50
CA TYR A 196 -14.45 -11.45 2.20
C TYR A 196 -14.64 -11.89 0.74
N LYS A 197 -13.72 -12.68 0.19
CA LYS A 197 -13.74 -13.18 -1.20
C LYS A 197 -13.92 -14.71 -1.23
N PRO A 198 -15.14 -15.24 -1.02
CA PRO A 198 -15.37 -16.68 -0.94
C PRO A 198 -15.44 -17.34 -2.33
N ASN A 199 -15.73 -16.57 -3.38
CA ASN A 199 -15.84 -17.09 -4.75
C ASN A 199 -14.48 -17.03 -5.45
N LEU A 200 -13.79 -18.16 -5.51
CA LEU A 200 -12.43 -18.25 -6.09
C LEU A 200 -12.37 -17.95 -7.61
N ALA A 201 -13.51 -17.96 -8.31
CA ALA A 201 -13.57 -17.68 -9.74
C ALA A 201 -13.85 -16.21 -10.07
N SER A 202 -14.10 -15.35 -9.07
CA SER A 202 -14.40 -13.94 -9.26
C SER A 202 -13.47 -13.06 -8.43
N GLU A 203 -13.07 -11.94 -8.99
CA GLU A 203 -12.31 -10.90 -8.27
C GLU A 203 -13.17 -10.19 -7.22
N TYR A 204 -14.50 -10.23 -7.37
CA TYR A 204 -15.42 -9.43 -6.58
C TYR A 204 -15.66 -10.01 -5.18
N PRO A 205 -15.63 -9.16 -4.13
CA PRO A 205 -15.89 -9.57 -2.77
C PRO A 205 -17.39 -9.66 -2.46
N VAL A 206 -17.71 -10.44 -1.42
CA VAL A 206 -18.97 -10.34 -0.67
C VAL A 206 -18.79 -9.30 0.42
N VAL A 207 -19.69 -8.31 0.48
CA VAL A 207 -19.57 -7.16 1.38
C VAL A 207 -20.86 -6.96 2.17
N ASP A 208 -20.76 -6.97 3.50
CA ASP A 208 -21.76 -6.38 4.39
C ASP A 208 -21.27 -4.99 4.80
N GLY A 209 -21.70 -3.96 4.05
CA GLY A 209 -21.22 -2.59 4.24
C GLY A 209 -21.60 -1.96 5.59
N LYS A 210 -22.66 -2.45 6.25
CA LYS A 210 -23.04 -1.99 7.59
C LYS A 210 -22.11 -2.64 8.62
N LEU A 211 -21.94 -3.95 8.54
CA LEU A 211 -21.04 -4.68 9.43
C LEU A 211 -19.58 -4.21 9.27
N SER A 212 -19.12 -3.96 8.05
CA SER A 212 -17.78 -3.41 7.75
C SER A 212 -17.49 -2.13 8.51
N GLN A 213 -18.43 -1.17 8.52
CA GLN A 213 -18.27 0.06 9.30
C GLN A 213 -18.25 -0.19 10.81
N THR A 214 -19.08 -1.10 11.31
CA THR A 214 -19.10 -1.48 12.74
C THR A 214 -17.79 -2.15 13.14
N CYS A 215 -17.31 -3.14 12.39
CA CYS A 215 -16.06 -3.85 12.63
C CYS A 215 -14.85 -2.90 12.57
N TYR A 216 -14.80 -2.00 11.58
CA TYR A 216 -13.73 -1.00 11.47
C TYR A 216 -13.67 -0.11 12.71
N LEU A 217 -14.80 0.48 13.14
CA LEU A 217 -14.80 1.37 14.31
C LEU A 217 -14.54 0.63 15.62
N MET A 218 -15.01 -0.62 15.76
CA MET A 218 -14.63 -1.50 16.88
C MET A 218 -13.11 -1.73 16.94
N ALA A 219 -12.48 -1.94 15.78
CA ALA A 219 -11.04 -2.10 15.69
C ALA A 219 -10.28 -0.80 16.04
N VAL A 220 -10.76 0.36 15.59
CA VAL A 220 -10.23 1.67 15.98
C VAL A 220 -10.27 1.82 17.51
N ASP A 221 -11.43 1.60 18.13
CA ASP A 221 -11.60 1.76 19.58
C ASP A 221 -10.67 0.81 20.37
N SER A 222 -10.64 -0.46 19.98
CA SER A 222 -9.84 -1.49 20.66
C SER A 222 -8.35 -1.25 20.52
N CYS A 223 -7.87 -0.97 19.30
CA CYS A 223 -6.46 -0.68 19.05
C CYS A 223 -6.03 0.61 19.78
N TYR A 224 -6.86 1.66 19.73
CA TYR A 224 -6.57 2.93 20.41
C TYR A 224 -6.50 2.76 21.93
N LYS A 225 -7.46 2.05 22.54
CA LYS A 225 -7.45 1.74 23.97
C LYS A 225 -6.15 1.03 24.38
N HIS A 226 -5.78 -0.02 23.66
CA HIS A 226 -4.56 -0.78 23.95
C HIS A 226 -3.28 0.02 23.69
N PHE A 227 -3.28 0.86 22.66
CA PHE A 227 -2.19 1.80 22.37
C PHE A 227 -1.99 2.77 23.53
N CYS A 228 -3.07 3.39 24.00
CA CYS A 228 -3.05 4.31 25.14
C CYS A 228 -2.52 3.65 26.41
N SER A 229 -2.95 2.42 26.73
CA SER A 229 -2.43 1.68 27.89
C SER A 229 -0.93 1.39 27.80
N LYS A 230 -0.42 1.10 26.60
CA LYS A 230 1.03 0.91 26.39
C LYS A 230 1.78 2.23 26.52
N TYR A 231 1.24 3.29 25.93
CA TYR A 231 1.80 4.63 26.03
C TYR A 231 1.92 5.08 27.50
N GLU A 232 0.83 4.98 28.26
CA GLU A 232 0.81 5.31 29.70
C GLU A 232 1.86 4.54 30.50
N LYS A 233 2.04 3.25 30.18
CA LYS A 233 3.05 2.40 30.82
C LYS A 233 4.48 2.85 30.52
N PHE A 234 4.78 3.27 29.30
CA PHE A 234 6.15 3.56 28.86
C PHE A 234 6.55 5.03 29.00
N GLU A 235 5.60 5.96 28.87
CA GLU A 235 5.83 7.41 28.91
C GLU A 235 5.36 8.04 30.23
N GLY A 236 4.66 7.29 31.09
CA GLY A 236 4.22 7.75 32.40
C GLY A 236 3.15 8.85 32.38
N LYS A 237 2.53 9.10 31.22
CA LYS A 237 1.45 10.08 31.05
C LYS A 237 0.30 9.53 30.21
N GLN A 238 -0.91 10.04 30.43
CA GLN A 238 -2.09 9.68 29.65
C GLN A 238 -1.91 10.11 28.19
N PHE A 239 -2.10 9.18 27.24
CA PHE A 239 -2.09 9.51 25.82
C PHE A 239 -3.38 10.24 25.41
N SER A 240 -3.26 11.20 24.52
CA SER A 240 -4.34 11.88 23.81
C SER A 240 -3.92 12.20 22.38
N ILE A 241 -4.85 12.67 21.57
CA ILE A 241 -4.56 13.12 20.20
C ILE A 241 -3.53 14.27 20.14
N ASN A 242 -3.32 14.99 21.24
CA ASN A 242 -2.32 16.06 21.34
C ASN A 242 -0.88 15.53 21.52
N ASP A 243 -0.72 14.23 21.79
CA ASP A 243 0.60 13.60 22.01
C ASP A 243 1.23 13.05 20.71
N THR A 244 0.61 13.36 19.57
CA THR A 244 1.05 13.01 18.23
C THR A 244 0.86 14.17 17.27
N ASP A 245 1.70 14.26 16.25
CA ASP A 245 1.64 15.33 15.24
C ASP A 245 0.72 14.92 14.08
N TYR A 246 0.70 13.64 13.74
CA TYR A 246 -0.14 13.10 12.67
C TYR A 246 -0.78 11.76 13.05
N VAL A 247 -1.94 11.49 12.46
CA VAL A 247 -2.58 10.17 12.47
C VAL A 247 -2.94 9.80 11.04
N VAL A 248 -2.45 8.64 10.60
CA VAL A 248 -2.67 8.07 9.27
C VAL A 248 -3.50 6.81 9.42
N PHE A 249 -4.53 6.65 8.60
CA PHE A 249 -5.44 5.51 8.64
C PHE A 249 -5.40 4.72 7.33
N HIS A 250 -5.76 3.44 7.40
CA HIS A 250 -6.31 2.74 6.24
C HIS A 250 -7.44 3.58 5.65
N SER A 251 -7.37 3.84 4.33
CA SER A 251 -8.17 4.86 3.66
C SER A 251 -8.95 4.28 2.48
N PRO A 252 -9.93 3.37 2.71
CA PRO A 252 -10.74 2.81 1.62
C PRO A 252 -11.61 3.88 0.95
N TYR A 253 -12.00 4.92 1.71
CA TYR A 253 -12.58 6.16 1.21
C TYR A 253 -12.44 7.24 2.29
N ASN A 254 -12.31 8.51 1.88
CA ASN A 254 -11.94 9.62 2.78
C ASN A 254 -12.97 9.86 3.90
N LYS A 255 -14.26 9.66 3.66
CA LYS A 255 -15.29 9.82 4.71
C LYS A 255 -15.04 8.90 5.91
N LEU A 256 -14.53 7.68 5.69
CA LEU A 256 -14.20 6.79 6.80
C LEU A 256 -13.01 7.31 7.60
N VAL A 257 -12.01 7.90 6.95
CA VAL A 257 -10.87 8.54 7.62
C VAL A 257 -11.33 9.66 8.54
N GLN A 258 -12.19 10.56 8.04
CA GLN A 258 -12.78 11.65 8.84
C GLN A 258 -13.51 11.11 10.08
N LYS A 259 -14.37 10.09 9.88
CA LYS A 259 -15.09 9.43 10.98
C LYS A 259 -14.15 8.77 11.98
N SER A 260 -13.05 8.18 11.51
CA SER A 260 -12.07 7.47 12.34
C SER A 260 -11.30 8.43 13.24
N PHE A 261 -10.83 9.55 12.69
CA PHE A 261 -10.17 10.58 13.49
C PHE A 261 -11.13 11.18 14.53
N ALA A 262 -12.36 11.50 14.13
CA ALA A 262 -13.40 11.95 15.07
C ALA A 262 -13.69 10.91 16.17
N ARG A 263 -13.63 9.62 15.83
CA ARG A 263 -13.78 8.53 16.80
C ARG A 263 -12.64 8.50 17.81
N LEU A 264 -11.41 8.83 17.44
CA LEU A 264 -10.30 8.98 18.41
C LEU A 264 -10.57 10.11 19.41
N MET A 265 -11.04 11.26 18.93
CA MET A 265 -11.41 12.38 19.81
C MET A 265 -12.55 12.01 20.78
N TYR A 266 -13.53 11.24 20.30
CA TYR A 266 -14.57 10.69 21.18
C TYR A 266 -14.01 9.75 22.25
N ASN A 267 -13.04 8.90 21.90
CA ASN A 267 -12.36 8.04 22.88
C ASN A 267 -11.55 8.85 23.91
N ASP A 268 -10.92 9.95 23.50
CA ASP A 268 -10.25 10.87 24.42
C ASP A 268 -11.23 11.53 25.39
N PHE A 269 -12.40 11.96 24.90
CA PHE A 269 -13.49 12.45 25.75
C PHE A 269 -13.93 11.40 26.77
N LEU A 270 -14.18 10.15 26.34
CA LEU A 270 -14.56 9.06 27.25
C LEU A 270 -13.48 8.75 28.30
N ARG A 271 -12.21 8.98 27.98
CA ARG A 271 -11.07 8.79 28.88
C ARG A 271 -10.79 10.01 29.76
N ASN A 272 -11.57 11.09 29.65
CA ASN A 272 -11.31 12.38 30.29
C ASN A 272 -9.89 12.91 30.01
N ALA A 273 -9.36 12.66 28.82
CA ALA A 273 -8.06 13.18 28.43
C ALA A 273 -8.14 14.71 28.30
N ARG A 274 -7.17 15.43 28.86
CA ARG A 274 -7.14 16.90 28.79
C ARG A 274 -6.87 17.34 27.35
N LEU A 275 -7.91 17.74 26.64
CA LEU A 275 -7.76 18.46 25.37
C LEU A 275 -7.28 19.89 25.70
N SER A 276 -6.06 20.25 25.31
CA SER A 276 -5.60 21.63 25.50
C SER A 276 -6.47 22.58 24.66
N SER A 277 -6.82 23.75 25.21
CA SER A 277 -7.62 24.77 24.51
C SER A 277 -6.89 25.46 23.36
N SER A 278 -5.68 25.02 23.01
CA SER A 278 -4.78 25.64 22.03
C SER A 278 -4.40 24.71 20.88
N SER A 279 -5.20 23.69 20.56
CA SER A 279 -4.98 22.87 19.37
C SER A 279 -5.33 23.67 18.11
N SER A 280 -4.35 24.42 17.59
CA SER A 280 -4.38 24.97 16.25
C SER A 280 -4.23 23.83 15.25
N PHE A 281 -5.24 23.60 14.41
CA PHE A 281 -5.10 22.71 13.26
C PHE A 281 -4.03 23.29 12.33
N GLY A 282 -2.95 22.54 12.12
CA GLY A 282 -1.87 22.90 11.21
C GLY A 282 -2.32 22.95 9.74
N PRO A 283 -1.40 23.28 8.81
CA PRO A 283 -1.70 23.31 7.39
C PRO A 283 -2.24 21.96 6.88
N LEU A 284 -3.08 22.00 5.84
CA LEU A 284 -3.68 20.83 5.18
C LEU A 284 -2.63 19.88 4.56
N ILE A 285 -1.41 20.37 4.30
CA ILE A 285 -0.31 19.58 3.78
C ILE A 285 0.67 19.28 4.93
N PRO A 286 0.91 18.00 5.26
CA PRO A 286 1.82 17.64 6.33
C PRO A 286 3.26 17.99 5.95
N GLU A 287 3.91 18.86 6.72
CA GLU A 287 5.36 19.03 6.68
C GLU A 287 5.99 18.03 7.67
N TRP A 288 6.37 16.85 7.17
CA TRP A 288 7.07 15.85 7.97
C TRP A 288 8.44 16.39 8.41
N LYS A 289 8.60 16.59 9.72
CA LYS A 289 9.80 17.12 10.35
C LYS A 289 10.38 16.12 11.32
N ALA A 290 11.69 16.17 11.52
CA ALA A 290 12.35 15.39 12.55
C ALA A 290 11.74 15.72 13.93
N GLY A 291 11.57 14.68 14.75
CA GLY A 291 10.91 14.77 16.04
C GLY A 291 9.40 14.58 16.01
N ASN A 292 8.75 14.62 14.83
CA ASN A 292 7.33 14.33 14.75
C ASN A 292 7.05 12.87 15.12
N ARG A 293 5.94 12.64 15.81
CA ARG A 293 5.32 11.33 16.02
C ARG A 293 4.16 11.16 15.05
N VAL A 294 4.11 10.00 14.40
CA VAL A 294 3.05 9.62 13.45
C VAL A 294 2.41 8.34 13.94
N ILE A 295 1.12 8.41 14.27
CA ILE A 295 0.33 7.21 14.56
C ILE A 295 -0.22 6.65 13.26
N MET A 296 -0.03 5.36 13.05
CA MET A 296 -0.56 4.60 11.92
C MET A 296 -1.67 3.68 12.43
N PHE A 297 -2.81 3.63 11.75
CA PHE A 297 -3.85 2.63 11.97
C PHE A 297 -4.06 1.82 10.68
N SER A 298 -3.73 0.54 10.75
CA SER A 298 -3.93 -0.43 9.66
C SER A 298 -5.08 -1.36 9.99
N TYR A 299 -5.90 -1.68 8.99
CA TYR A 299 -7.09 -2.52 9.10
C TYR A 299 -7.23 -3.37 7.85
N GLY A 300 -7.64 -4.62 8.01
CA GLY A 300 -8.13 -5.48 6.95
C GLY A 300 -9.30 -6.31 7.47
N SER A 301 -10.36 -6.43 6.68
CA SER A 301 -11.58 -7.16 7.02
C SER A 301 -11.35 -8.65 7.29
N GLY A 302 -12.30 -9.29 7.98
CA GLY A 302 -12.19 -10.66 8.46
C GLY A 302 -12.05 -10.87 9.98
N PHE A 303 -11.56 -9.96 10.84
CA PHE A 303 -10.72 -8.78 10.59
C PHE A 303 -9.44 -8.81 11.44
N THR A 304 -8.41 -8.13 10.94
CA THR A 304 -7.13 -7.88 11.62
C THR A 304 -6.77 -6.40 11.55
N ALA A 305 -6.40 -5.82 12.69
CA ALA A 305 -6.04 -4.41 12.78
C ALA A 305 -4.88 -4.18 13.74
N THR A 306 -4.08 -3.14 13.48
CA THR A 306 -3.04 -2.66 14.39
C THR A 306 -2.90 -1.15 14.31
N MET A 307 -2.88 -0.50 15.47
CA MET A 307 -2.40 0.87 15.63
C MET A 307 -0.95 0.86 16.11
N PHE A 308 -0.05 1.58 15.46
CA PHE A 308 1.37 1.63 15.82
C PHE A 308 1.96 3.02 15.62
N SER A 309 3.05 3.33 16.32
CA SER A 309 3.69 4.64 16.29
C SER A 309 5.02 4.61 15.57
N LEU A 310 5.27 5.67 14.80
CA LEU A 310 6.52 5.95 14.12
C LEU A 310 7.10 7.28 14.63
N ARG A 311 8.42 7.33 14.75
CA ARG A 311 9.18 8.55 15.08
C ARG A 311 9.97 8.99 13.86
N LEU A 312 9.75 10.23 13.46
CA LEU A 312 10.49 10.82 12.34
C LEU A 312 11.85 11.36 12.82
N ASN A 313 12.89 11.07 12.06
CA ASN A 313 14.26 11.55 12.24
C ASN A 313 14.69 12.28 10.96
N GLU A 314 15.69 13.17 11.06
CA GLU A 314 16.24 13.86 9.87
C GLU A 314 16.71 12.86 8.79
N GLY A 315 17.35 11.78 9.23
CA GLY A 315 18.05 10.85 8.34
C GLY A 315 19.25 11.51 7.66
N GLN A 316 19.88 10.80 6.73
CA GLN A 316 20.96 11.32 5.88
C GLN A 316 20.79 10.76 4.48
N HIS A 317 21.10 11.56 3.45
CA HIS A 317 21.01 11.10 2.06
C HIS A 317 21.79 9.78 1.87
N PRO A 318 21.21 8.76 1.23
CA PRO A 318 19.95 8.80 0.46
C PRO A 318 18.67 8.58 1.28
N PHE A 319 18.78 8.28 2.57
CA PHE A 319 17.67 7.97 3.49
C PHE A 319 17.29 9.18 4.36
N SER A 320 16.73 10.21 3.74
CA SER A 320 16.15 11.38 4.43
C SER A 320 14.68 11.59 4.06
N LEU A 321 13.91 12.25 4.93
CA LEU A 321 12.49 12.57 4.66
C LEU A 321 12.33 13.39 3.37
N SER A 322 13.22 14.35 3.14
CA SER A 322 13.24 15.20 1.94
C SER A 322 13.50 14.41 0.66
N ASN A 323 14.46 13.48 0.69
CA ASN A 323 14.75 12.64 -0.46
C ASN A 323 13.62 11.63 -0.73
N ILE A 324 12.98 11.11 0.33
CA ILE A 324 11.77 10.29 0.18
C ILE A 324 10.66 11.04 -0.56
N ALA A 325 10.33 12.27 -0.14
CA ALA A 325 9.34 13.08 -0.84
C ALA A 325 9.72 13.34 -2.31
N ALA A 326 10.99 13.67 -2.57
CA ALA A 326 11.50 13.93 -3.91
C ALA A 326 11.46 12.68 -4.83
N VAL A 327 11.80 11.50 -4.32
CA VAL A 327 11.82 10.25 -5.10
C VAL A 327 10.40 9.74 -5.38
N ILE A 328 9.52 9.82 -4.39
CA ILE A 328 8.11 9.45 -4.54
C ILE A 328 7.46 10.33 -5.62
N ASN A 329 7.74 11.64 -5.61
CA ASN A 329 7.28 12.62 -6.59
C ASN A 329 5.77 12.52 -6.90
N VAL A 330 4.94 12.64 -5.85
CA VAL A 330 3.49 12.44 -5.96
C VAL A 330 2.84 13.45 -6.91
N ALA A 331 3.24 14.72 -6.86
CA ALA A 331 2.64 15.79 -7.64
C ALA A 331 2.75 15.52 -9.15
N ASP A 332 3.97 15.31 -9.66
CA ASP A 332 4.18 15.06 -11.08
C ASP A 332 3.47 13.78 -11.55
N LYS A 333 3.42 12.74 -10.71
CA LYS A 333 2.69 11.50 -11.02
C LYS A 333 1.18 11.71 -11.10
N LEU A 334 0.62 12.61 -10.30
CA LEU A 334 -0.81 12.97 -10.35
C LEU A 334 -1.13 13.83 -11.58
N GLU A 335 -0.22 14.73 -11.96
CA GLU A 335 -0.33 15.58 -13.15
C GLU A 335 -0.19 14.78 -14.45
N SER A 336 0.61 13.71 -14.45
CA SER A 336 0.83 12.85 -15.61
C SER A 336 -0.26 11.80 -15.83
N ARG A 337 -1.40 11.89 -15.13
CA ARG A 337 -2.50 10.92 -15.27
C ARG A 337 -3.29 11.15 -16.56
N HIS A 338 -3.97 10.10 -17.00
CA HIS A 338 -4.78 10.07 -18.19
C HIS A 338 -6.23 9.74 -17.82
N GLU A 339 -7.08 10.75 -17.93
CA GLU A 339 -8.51 10.62 -17.63
C GLU A 339 -9.25 9.84 -18.72
N PHE A 340 -10.08 8.90 -18.30
CA PHE A 340 -10.96 8.10 -19.14
C PHE A 340 -12.42 8.49 -18.88
N PRO A 341 -13.26 8.56 -19.92
CA PRO A 341 -14.70 8.69 -19.73
C PRO A 341 -15.25 7.43 -19.02
N PRO A 342 -16.31 7.56 -18.19
CA PRO A 342 -16.90 6.45 -17.46
C PRO A 342 -17.26 5.22 -18.33
N GLU A 343 -17.71 5.43 -19.57
CA GLU A 343 -18.02 4.37 -20.53
C GLU A 343 -16.79 3.49 -20.79
N LYS A 344 -15.65 4.11 -21.11
CA LYS A 344 -14.39 3.42 -21.41
C LYS A 344 -13.81 2.77 -20.17
N PHE A 345 -13.99 3.38 -19.00
CA PHE A 345 -13.67 2.75 -17.71
C PHE A 345 -14.46 1.45 -17.51
N VAL A 346 -15.79 1.48 -17.69
CA VAL A 346 -16.65 0.30 -17.55
C VAL A 346 -16.35 -0.77 -18.60
N GLU A 347 -16.07 -0.39 -19.84
CA GLU A 347 -15.58 -1.32 -20.88
C GLU A 347 -14.27 -2.00 -20.47
N THR A 348 -13.34 -1.23 -19.90
CA THR A 348 -12.08 -1.77 -19.39
C THR A 348 -12.33 -2.76 -18.26
N LEU A 349 -13.22 -2.45 -17.30
CA LEU A 349 -13.58 -3.38 -16.23
C LEU A 349 -14.16 -4.70 -16.76
N LYS A 350 -15.05 -4.64 -17.76
CA LYS A 350 -15.61 -5.84 -18.41
C LYS A 350 -14.53 -6.68 -19.08
N LEU A 351 -13.56 -6.04 -19.72
CA LEU A 351 -12.40 -6.73 -20.29
C LEU A 351 -11.57 -7.39 -19.17
N MET A 352 -11.27 -6.67 -18.08
CA MET A 352 -10.50 -7.21 -16.96
C MET A 352 -11.20 -8.40 -16.31
N GLU A 353 -12.54 -8.36 -16.18
CA GLU A 353 -13.33 -9.50 -15.69
C GLU A 353 -13.19 -10.74 -16.58
N GLN A 354 -13.10 -10.57 -17.91
CA GLN A 354 -12.83 -11.67 -18.83
C GLN A 354 -11.38 -12.19 -18.73
N ARG A 355 -10.42 -11.32 -18.39
CA ARG A 355 -9.01 -11.71 -18.22
C ARG A 355 -8.74 -12.34 -16.85
N TYR A 356 -9.59 -12.10 -15.86
CA TYR A 356 -9.42 -12.63 -14.51
C TYR A 356 -9.51 -14.16 -14.51
N GLY A 357 -8.41 -14.83 -14.14
CA GLY A 357 -8.31 -16.29 -14.18
C GLY A 357 -8.28 -16.92 -15.58
N ALA A 358 -8.13 -16.12 -16.64
CA ALA A 358 -8.00 -16.61 -18.02
C ALA A 358 -6.54 -16.95 -18.38
N ASN A 359 -6.37 -17.70 -19.48
CA ASN A 359 -5.10 -18.06 -20.09
C ASN A 359 -5.16 -17.90 -21.61
N ASP A 360 -4.06 -18.20 -22.30
CA ASP A 360 -3.94 -18.21 -23.76
C ASP A 360 -4.41 -16.90 -24.43
N PHE A 361 -3.87 -15.78 -23.96
CA PHE A 361 -4.14 -14.46 -24.55
C PHE A 361 -2.91 -13.56 -24.61
N VAL A 362 -2.89 -12.71 -25.63
CA VAL A 362 -1.93 -11.61 -25.78
C VAL A 362 -2.67 -10.31 -25.47
N THR A 363 -2.04 -9.41 -24.70
CA THR A 363 -2.59 -8.08 -24.43
C THR A 363 -2.45 -7.19 -25.66
N SER A 364 -3.12 -6.04 -25.70
CA SER A 364 -2.87 -5.00 -26.71
C SER A 364 -1.41 -4.52 -26.77
N LYS A 365 -0.64 -4.72 -25.68
CA LYS A 365 0.70 -4.16 -25.49
C LYS A 365 0.71 -2.63 -25.70
N ASP A 366 -0.42 -1.97 -25.51
CA ASP A 366 -0.51 -0.51 -25.60
C ASP A 366 0.17 0.10 -24.39
N THR A 367 1.38 0.62 -24.62
CA THR A 367 2.18 1.29 -23.60
C THR A 367 2.15 2.81 -23.76
N SER A 368 1.30 3.35 -24.64
CA SER A 368 1.29 4.79 -25.00
C SER A 368 1.13 5.69 -23.77
N LEU A 369 0.29 5.29 -22.82
CA LEU A 369 -0.02 6.02 -21.59
C LEU A 369 0.93 5.73 -20.42
N LEU A 370 1.76 4.69 -20.51
CA LEU A 370 2.66 4.30 -19.43
C LEU A 370 3.91 5.19 -19.39
N ALA A 371 4.44 5.49 -18.22
CA ALA A 371 5.72 6.18 -18.13
C ALA A 371 6.89 5.27 -18.58
N PRO A 372 8.00 5.81 -19.11
CA PRO A 372 9.20 5.02 -19.36
C PRO A 372 9.68 4.33 -18.08
N GLY A 373 10.12 3.08 -18.19
CA GLY A 373 10.52 2.24 -17.06
C GLY A 373 9.38 1.46 -16.40
N THR A 374 8.12 1.71 -16.77
CA THR A 374 6.97 0.91 -16.30
C THR A 374 7.00 -0.50 -16.89
N TYR A 375 6.81 -1.51 -16.04
CA TYR A 375 6.58 -2.88 -16.46
C TYR A 375 5.12 -3.08 -16.86
N TYR A 376 4.90 -3.90 -17.88
CA TYR A 376 3.57 -4.20 -18.41
C TYR A 376 3.46 -5.68 -18.82
N LEU A 377 2.25 -6.22 -18.72
CA LEU A 377 1.91 -7.59 -19.13
C LEU A 377 1.84 -7.67 -20.66
N THR A 378 2.59 -8.60 -21.25
CA THR A 378 2.59 -8.83 -22.69
C THR A 378 1.61 -9.92 -23.12
N GLU A 379 1.61 -11.04 -22.39
CA GLU A 379 0.77 -12.20 -22.67
C GLU A 379 0.68 -13.13 -21.47
N VAL A 380 -0.35 -13.98 -21.49
CA VAL A 380 -0.52 -15.13 -20.61
C VAL A 380 -0.71 -16.34 -21.51
N ASP A 381 0.20 -17.32 -21.43
CA ASP A 381 0.11 -18.48 -22.31
C ASP A 381 -0.92 -19.51 -21.85
N SER A 382 -1.07 -20.61 -22.60
CA SER A 382 -2.02 -21.69 -22.30
C SER A 382 -1.76 -22.43 -20.97
N LEU A 383 -0.62 -22.19 -20.32
CA LEU A 383 -0.24 -22.76 -19.02
C LEU A 383 -0.29 -21.71 -17.91
N TYR A 384 -0.99 -20.59 -18.11
CA TYR A 384 -1.12 -19.48 -17.16
C TYR A 384 0.20 -18.77 -16.83
N ARG A 385 1.27 -19.00 -17.60
CA ARG A 385 2.54 -18.30 -17.39
C ARG A 385 2.40 -16.87 -17.91
N ARG A 386 2.75 -15.90 -17.07
CA ARG A 386 2.63 -14.47 -17.36
C ARG A 386 3.98 -13.92 -17.80
N PHE A 387 4.00 -13.17 -18.88
CA PHE A 387 5.21 -12.57 -19.45
C PHE A 387 5.13 -11.05 -19.35
N TYR A 388 6.23 -10.43 -18.94
CA TYR A 388 6.30 -9.00 -18.69
C TYR A 388 7.43 -8.37 -19.49
N ALA A 389 7.24 -7.12 -19.90
CA ALA A 389 8.27 -6.30 -20.52
C ALA A 389 8.34 -4.94 -19.82
N LYS A 390 9.49 -4.25 -19.93
CA LYS A 390 9.71 -2.91 -19.38
C LYS A 390 9.63 -1.90 -20.53
N LYS A 391 8.81 -0.86 -20.39
CA LYS A 391 8.73 0.23 -21.38
C LYS A 391 10.12 0.90 -21.46
N PRO A 392 10.76 0.96 -22.63
CA PRO A 392 12.11 1.51 -22.75
C PRO A 392 12.12 3.01 -22.43
N GLY A 393 13.24 3.48 -21.88
CA GLY A 393 13.56 4.91 -21.80
C GLY A 393 13.73 5.50 -23.21
N SER A 394 13.45 6.79 -23.38
CA SER A 394 13.67 7.51 -24.65
C SER A 394 15.12 7.49 -25.16
N ALA A 395 16.07 6.98 -24.36
CA ALA A 395 17.48 6.81 -24.71
C ALA A 395 17.93 5.34 -24.91
N ALA A 396 17.06 4.35 -24.74
CA ALA A 396 17.44 2.93 -24.89
C ALA A 396 17.11 2.43 -26.30
N ARG A 397 18.14 2.35 -27.16
CA ARG A 397 18.11 1.48 -28.35
C ARG A 397 17.88 0.04 -27.90
N GLU A 398 17.08 -0.68 -28.70
CA GLU A 398 16.74 -2.09 -28.56
C GLU A 398 17.88 -2.91 -27.95
N ASN A 399 17.65 -3.45 -26.75
CA ASN A 399 18.39 -4.59 -26.23
C ASN A 399 17.49 -5.37 -25.26
N GLY A 400 17.22 -6.62 -25.62
CA GLY A 400 16.81 -7.69 -24.71
C GLY A 400 15.31 -7.79 -24.43
N SER A 401 14.62 -8.67 -25.17
CA SER A 401 13.45 -9.35 -24.63
C SER A 401 13.87 -10.14 -23.39
N LEU A 402 13.21 -9.93 -22.25
CA LEU A 402 13.27 -10.85 -21.12
C LEU A 402 12.70 -12.19 -21.58
N ALA A 403 13.57 -13.13 -21.91
CA ALA A 403 13.21 -14.52 -22.18
C ALA A 403 13.34 -15.29 -20.87
N ASN A 404 12.21 -15.67 -20.28
CA ASN A 404 12.20 -16.54 -19.11
C ASN A 404 12.66 -17.95 -19.51
N GLY A 405 13.69 -18.43 -18.80
CA GLY A 405 14.24 -19.77 -18.95
C GLY A 405 13.28 -20.87 -18.46
N HIS A 406 13.30 -21.96 -19.22
CA HIS A 406 12.76 -23.32 -19.03
C HIS A 406 11.69 -23.59 -17.97
#